data_AF-A0A965TUW4-F1
#
_entry.id   AF-A0A965TUW4-F1
#
_cell.length_a   1.000
_cell.length_b   1.000
_cell.length_c   1.000
_cell.angle_alpha   90.00
_cell.angle_beta   90.00
_cell.angle_gamma   90.00
#
_symmetry.space_group_name_H-M   'P 1'
#
loop_
_entity.id
_entity.type
_entity.pdbx_description
1 polymer ?
#
loop_
_entity_poly.entity_id
_entity_poly.type
_entity_poly.pdbx_seq_one_letter_code
_entity_poly.pdbx_strand_id
1 'polypeptide(L)'
;MTIIGGTKMARMNNTKNTGKSVFKDTKTTFNHEGAVVHDLSALETLFSKVLGSFFGESTFYDKRTAEKDFAELVDTINKIPYSDREYALKVALLGREYNMIQYPLAVLTACFNDERFKGDDFLDASGRNKLQYYSDRIVRRGRDIVDVMGMQISAFGFEKVPAGRGKYRRDLPLPMQLRKALKHKLETFTDYQLSKALSESREVSMADCIKLLRPNESKSRVPEGFFAQVIEGNVKMGAQSKQVQSELAKVKNSNSKSTVKDVKESIDSSTVMAIVKNLVALHRAGLFNDKKAVDSIVAKLTDRKQVASSRLLPFRFYSAWKEVNKLPSSYAVRSISDALVTALDYSVDNMKKIEGYNAILIDRSGSMQHSVSSMSVVTADEVAIILGAICFKQGVGEVYVFANDCQKVNGLSAKSTVIDLVNQIKRVNVGGGTYIDVAFNTIANDARKDKFDNIIMLSDNDCYMSSGNTFAMNRGYGYGRSSQSADDILNSMIKQGLVKKFYLNNLLGNSFAIVNTDDYRKNLITGFSERLVDVINTYGVIGKGASDIRRVIDSMIDSLQ
;
A
#
# COMPACT_ATOMS: atom_id res chain seq x y z
N MET A 1 29.86 47.95 56.39
CA MET A 1 28.70 47.07 56.09
C MET A 1 29.23 45.87 55.30
N THR A 2 29.29 44.73 55.98
CA THR A 2 29.31 43.30 55.56
C THR A 2 29.18 43.05 54.04
N ILE A 3 29.94 42.18 53.35
CA ILE A 3 30.00 40.69 53.37
C ILE A 3 31.20 40.28 52.45
N ILE A 4 32.32 39.71 52.92
CA ILE A 4 32.73 38.28 53.05
C ILE A 4 32.72 37.46 51.73
N GLY A 5 33.85 36.80 51.47
CA GLY A 5 34.21 36.08 50.25
C GLY A 5 33.47 34.78 49.96
N GLY A 6 33.84 34.14 48.84
CA GLY A 6 33.35 32.82 48.49
C GLY A 6 33.61 32.44 47.03
N THR A 7 34.80 31.90 46.76
CA THR A 7 35.18 31.20 45.54
C THR A 7 34.14 30.12 45.20
N LYS A 8 33.28 30.36 44.19
CA LYS A 8 32.36 29.32 43.71
C LYS A 8 33.07 28.46 42.67
N MET A 9 33.47 27.27 43.12
CA MET A 9 33.82 26.12 42.29
C MET A 9 32.88 26.01 41.07
N ALA A 10 33.48 25.84 39.89
CA ALA A 10 32.80 25.35 38.71
C ALA A 10 32.11 24.02 39.04
N ARG A 11 30.78 24.04 39.18
CA ARG A 11 30.00 22.81 39.17
C ARG A 11 30.05 22.28 37.74
N MET A 12 30.83 21.23 37.53
CA MET A 12 30.67 20.35 36.38
C MET A 12 29.18 19.99 36.30
N ASN A 13 28.50 20.48 35.26
CA ASN A 13 27.20 19.97 34.89
C ASN A 13 27.42 18.53 34.46
N ASN A 14 27.12 17.63 35.39
CA ASN A 14 27.03 16.20 35.17
C ASN A 14 25.89 16.01 34.15
N THR A 15 26.22 16.03 32.85
CA THR A 15 25.34 15.64 31.76
C THR A 15 25.02 14.16 31.89
N LYS A 16 24.13 13.85 32.83
CA LYS A 16 23.47 12.56 32.95
C LYS A 16 22.61 12.39 31.70
N ASN A 17 23.20 11.77 30.69
CA ASN A 17 22.59 10.75 29.83
C ASN A 17 21.08 10.94 29.56
N THR A 18 20.68 12.06 28.95
CA THR A 18 19.29 12.34 28.56
C THR A 18 18.86 11.61 27.29
N GLY A 19 19.73 10.78 26.70
CA GLY A 19 19.44 10.00 25.49
C GLY A 19 18.63 8.71 25.72
N LYS A 20 18.17 8.42 26.95
CA LYS A 20 17.58 7.12 27.33
C LYS A 20 16.12 7.16 27.82
N SER A 21 15.45 8.32 27.90
CA SER A 21 14.02 8.31 28.25
C SER A 21 13.18 7.83 27.07
N VAL A 22 12.41 6.78 27.29
CA VAL A 22 11.35 6.33 26.37
C VAL A 22 10.14 7.22 26.59
N PHE A 23 9.47 7.65 25.51
CA PHE A 23 8.24 8.43 25.62
C PHE A 23 7.12 7.59 26.25
N LYS A 24 6.44 8.13 27.26
CA LYS A 24 5.34 7.44 27.94
C LYS A 24 4.06 7.63 27.13
N ASP A 25 3.47 6.55 26.67
CA ASP A 25 2.21 6.59 25.94
C ASP A 25 1.01 6.86 26.88
N THR A 26 0.00 7.55 26.37
CA THR A 26 -1.27 7.85 27.03
C THR A 26 -2.49 7.30 26.29
N LYS A 27 -2.34 6.67 25.12
CA LYS A 27 -3.41 6.17 24.24
C LYS A 27 -3.28 4.67 23.98
N THR A 28 -3.43 3.88 25.02
CA THR A 28 -3.44 2.43 24.92
C THR A 28 -4.87 1.90 24.75
N THR A 29 -5.04 0.91 23.88
CA THR A 29 -6.27 0.13 23.71
C THR A 29 -5.96 -1.37 23.80
N PHE A 30 -6.95 -2.22 23.52
CA PHE A 30 -6.76 -3.66 23.38
C PHE A 30 -6.99 -4.08 21.93
N ASN A 31 -6.15 -4.98 21.43
CA ASN A 31 -6.41 -5.63 20.14
C ASN A 31 -7.47 -6.74 20.29
N HIS A 32 -7.75 -7.44 19.18
CA HIS A 32 -8.78 -8.48 19.13
C HIS A 32 -8.52 -9.65 20.09
N GLU A 33 -7.25 -9.88 20.45
CA GLU A 33 -6.79 -10.94 21.35
C GLU A 33 -6.62 -10.46 22.81
N GLY A 34 -7.01 -9.22 23.12
CA GLY A 34 -6.97 -8.65 24.48
C GLY A 34 -5.58 -8.21 24.96
N ALA A 35 -4.61 -8.07 24.06
CA ALA A 35 -3.28 -7.54 24.36
C ALA A 35 -3.26 -6.00 24.29
N VAL A 36 -2.43 -5.37 25.13
CA VAL A 36 -2.26 -3.92 25.14
C VAL A 36 -1.55 -3.47 23.87
N VAL A 37 -2.21 -2.59 23.12
CA VAL A 37 -1.70 -1.96 21.90
C VAL A 37 -1.92 -0.44 21.96
N HIS A 38 -1.38 0.28 21.00
CA HIS A 38 -1.32 1.73 20.96
C HIS A 38 -2.16 2.26 19.81
N ASP A 39 -3.08 3.19 20.09
CA ASP A 39 -3.92 3.79 19.06
C ASP A 39 -3.07 4.68 18.13
N LEU A 40 -3.22 4.47 16.83
CA LEU A 40 -2.63 5.37 15.84
C LEU A 40 -3.39 6.70 15.82
N SER A 41 -2.69 7.81 15.58
CA SER A 41 -3.36 9.08 15.29
C SER A 41 -4.25 8.97 14.04
N ALA A 42 -5.18 9.91 13.85
CA ALA A 42 -6.04 9.91 12.66
C ALA A 42 -5.23 9.95 11.35
N LEU A 43 -4.11 10.69 11.34
CA LEU A 43 -3.23 10.77 10.17
C LEU A 43 -2.41 9.49 9.96
N GLU A 44 -1.90 8.87 11.02
CA GLU A 44 -1.23 7.56 10.92
C GLU A 44 -2.21 6.45 10.51
N THR A 45 -3.44 6.46 11.03
CA THR A 45 -4.51 5.54 10.61
C THR A 45 -4.78 5.70 9.12
N LEU A 46 -4.94 6.94 8.64
CA LEU A 46 -5.14 7.21 7.22
C LEU A 46 -3.95 6.74 6.37
N PHE A 47 -2.72 7.03 6.81
CA PHE A 47 -1.48 6.57 6.18
C PHE A 47 -1.45 5.04 6.08
N SER A 48 -1.78 4.35 7.18
CA SER A 48 -1.81 2.89 7.25
C SER A 48 -2.90 2.28 6.38
N LYS A 49 -4.12 2.84 6.33
CA LYS A 49 -5.19 2.32 5.46
C LYS A 49 -4.85 2.53 3.98
N VAL A 50 -4.44 3.74 3.60
CA VAL A 50 -4.23 4.11 2.19
C VAL A 50 -3.08 3.32 1.55
N LEU A 51 -2.03 3.01 2.30
CA LEU A 51 -0.88 2.25 1.81
C LEU A 51 -0.95 0.74 2.14
N GLY A 52 -1.63 0.39 3.23
CA GLY A 52 -1.64 -0.94 3.86
C GLY A 52 -2.79 -1.86 3.47
N SER A 53 -3.93 -1.36 3.01
CA SER A 53 -5.10 -2.21 2.77
C SER A 53 -5.74 -1.98 1.40
N PHE A 54 -6.62 -2.90 1.01
CA PHE A 54 -7.50 -2.73 -0.14
C PHE A 54 -8.88 -2.27 0.31
N PHE A 55 -9.42 -1.27 -0.38
CA PHE A 55 -10.66 -0.61 -0.01
C PHE A 55 -11.85 -1.59 0.00
N GLY A 56 -12.58 -1.62 1.12
CA GLY A 56 -13.75 -2.49 1.31
C GLY A 56 -13.45 -3.98 1.43
N GLU A 57 -12.18 -4.40 1.52
CA GLU A 57 -11.81 -5.80 1.73
C GLU A 57 -11.79 -6.14 3.22
N SER A 58 -12.33 -7.30 3.58
CA SER A 58 -12.35 -7.78 4.97
C SER A 58 -10.96 -8.30 5.39
N THR A 59 -10.65 -8.16 6.68
CA THR A 59 -9.47 -8.77 7.30
C THR A 59 -9.88 -10.04 8.07
N PHE A 60 -8.92 -10.73 8.70
CA PHE A 60 -9.21 -11.90 9.51
C PHE A 60 -10.19 -11.59 10.66
N TYR A 61 -10.03 -10.42 11.30
CA TYR A 61 -10.85 -10.01 12.44
C TYR A 61 -12.03 -9.10 12.06
N ASP A 62 -11.94 -8.33 10.97
CA ASP A 62 -12.97 -7.36 10.58
C ASP A 62 -13.69 -7.73 9.27
N LYS A 63 -15.02 -7.83 9.35
CA LYS A 63 -15.88 -7.77 8.15
C LYS A 63 -16.04 -6.31 7.71
N ARG A 64 -15.56 -5.99 6.51
CA ARG A 64 -15.64 -4.65 5.89
C ARG A 64 -16.50 -4.69 4.63
N THR A 65 -17.26 -3.62 4.38
CA THR A 65 -17.92 -3.33 3.11
C THR A 65 -17.40 -1.99 2.59
N ALA A 66 -17.56 -1.73 1.30
CA ALA A 66 -17.12 -0.48 0.67
C ALA A 66 -17.77 0.76 1.33
N GLU A 67 -19.05 0.67 1.68
CA GLU A 67 -19.82 1.75 2.30
C GLU A 67 -19.35 2.03 3.73
N LYS A 68 -19.16 0.96 4.52
CA LYS A 68 -18.66 1.08 5.90
C LYS A 68 -17.25 1.65 5.92
N ASP A 69 -16.37 1.15 5.05
CA ASP A 69 -14.98 1.62 4.96
C ASP A 69 -14.91 3.08 4.47
N PHE A 70 -15.80 3.50 3.55
CA PHE A 70 -15.92 4.91 3.17
C PHE A 70 -16.36 5.79 4.36
N ALA A 71 -17.36 5.35 5.14
CA ALA A 71 -17.84 6.09 6.29
C ALA A 71 -16.75 6.25 7.37
N GLU A 72 -16.01 5.17 7.66
CA GLU A 72 -14.85 5.21 8.56
C GLU A 72 -13.73 6.11 8.04
N LEU A 73 -13.50 6.12 6.71
CA LEU A 73 -12.53 7.00 6.09
C LEU A 73 -12.90 8.48 6.28
N VAL A 74 -14.18 8.84 6.09
CA VAL A 74 -14.69 10.20 6.32
C VAL A 74 -14.51 10.60 7.78
N ASP A 75 -14.87 9.73 8.73
CA ASP A 75 -14.67 9.97 10.17
C ASP A 75 -13.18 10.15 10.52
N THR A 76 -12.30 9.33 9.94
CA THR A 76 -10.85 9.45 10.10
C THR A 76 -10.35 10.81 9.59
N ILE A 77 -10.79 11.23 8.40
CA ILE A 77 -10.43 12.54 7.84
C ILE A 77 -10.95 13.68 8.73
N ASN A 78 -12.17 13.57 9.27
CA ASN A 78 -12.77 14.57 10.17
C ASN A 78 -11.98 14.74 11.48
N LYS A 79 -11.35 13.66 11.97
CA LYS A 79 -10.48 13.69 13.16
C LYS A 79 -9.10 14.28 12.90
N ILE A 80 -8.68 14.47 11.65
CA ILE A 80 -7.42 15.17 11.34
C ILE A 80 -7.56 16.66 11.70
N PRO A 81 -6.60 17.26 12.43
CA PRO A 81 -6.62 18.67 12.77
C PRO A 81 -6.76 19.56 11.54
N TYR A 82 -7.47 20.68 11.67
CA TYR A 82 -7.71 21.60 10.57
C TYR A 82 -6.40 22.13 9.94
N SER A 83 -5.35 22.35 10.74
CA SER A 83 -4.01 22.75 10.28
C SER A 83 -3.31 21.68 9.44
N ASP A 84 -3.66 20.41 9.64
CA ASP A 84 -3.03 19.26 8.98
C ASP A 84 -3.92 18.66 7.87
N ARG A 85 -5.05 19.28 7.54
CA ARG A 85 -6.04 18.73 6.60
C ARG A 85 -5.47 18.38 5.22
N GLU A 86 -4.50 19.15 4.72
CA GLU A 86 -3.81 18.87 3.45
C GLU A 86 -3.10 17.52 3.44
N TYR A 87 -2.66 17.03 4.60
CA TYR A 87 -1.98 15.75 4.69
C TYR A 87 -2.88 14.58 4.26
N ALA A 88 -4.21 14.70 4.35
CA ALA A 88 -5.10 13.68 3.78
C ALA A 88 -4.89 13.51 2.27
N LEU A 89 -4.79 14.62 1.53
CA LEU A 89 -4.55 14.61 0.08
C LEU A 89 -3.10 14.21 -0.26
N LYS A 90 -2.14 14.59 0.57
CA LYS A 90 -0.74 14.13 0.46
C LYS A 90 -0.64 12.61 0.59
N VAL A 91 -1.32 12.01 1.58
CA VAL A 91 -1.37 10.55 1.75
C VAL A 91 -2.05 9.88 0.56
N ALA A 92 -3.16 10.43 0.05
CA ALA A 92 -3.82 9.92 -1.15
C ALA A 92 -2.89 9.95 -2.38
N LEU A 93 -2.12 11.03 -2.55
CA LEU A 93 -1.11 11.14 -3.59
C LEU A 93 0.00 10.08 -3.43
N LEU A 94 0.52 9.90 -2.21
CA LEU A 94 1.51 8.85 -1.92
C LEU A 94 0.97 7.47 -2.28
N GLY A 95 -0.25 7.14 -1.84
CA GLY A 95 -0.91 5.89 -2.20
C GLY A 95 -1.02 5.71 -3.70
N ARG A 96 -1.33 6.78 -4.44
CA ARG A 96 -1.38 6.71 -5.90
C ARG A 96 -0.02 6.40 -6.53
N GLU A 97 1.06 6.98 -6.02
CA GLU A 97 2.41 6.66 -6.49
C GLU A 97 2.84 5.24 -6.10
N TYR A 98 2.27 4.69 -5.04
CA TYR A 98 2.46 3.30 -4.58
C TYR A 98 1.53 2.32 -5.32
N ASN A 99 0.93 2.77 -6.43
CA ASN A 99 -0.02 2.02 -7.26
C ASN A 99 -1.33 1.63 -6.56
N MET A 100 -1.68 2.29 -5.45
CA MET A 100 -3.00 2.18 -4.86
C MET A 100 -4.01 3.00 -5.67
N ILE A 101 -5.23 2.48 -5.78
CA ILE A 101 -6.28 3.04 -6.64
C ILE A 101 -7.45 3.50 -5.79
N GLN A 102 -8.17 2.56 -5.16
CA GLN A 102 -9.48 2.87 -4.57
C GLN A 102 -9.37 3.82 -3.37
N TYR A 103 -8.48 3.57 -2.41
CA TYR A 103 -8.30 4.46 -1.26
C TYR A 103 -7.92 5.90 -1.66
N PRO A 104 -6.91 6.15 -2.53
CA PRO A 104 -6.64 7.50 -3.02
C PRO A 104 -7.85 8.21 -3.63
N LEU A 105 -8.67 7.49 -4.42
CA LEU A 105 -9.89 8.05 -5.00
C LEU A 105 -10.97 8.29 -3.94
N ALA A 106 -11.12 7.41 -2.95
CA ALA A 106 -12.05 7.57 -1.85
C ALA A 106 -11.70 8.78 -0.96
N VAL A 107 -10.41 8.97 -0.65
CA VAL A 107 -9.94 10.15 0.09
C VAL A 107 -10.22 11.42 -0.70
N LEU A 108 -9.95 11.42 -2.01
CA LEU A 108 -10.23 12.56 -2.87
C LEU A 108 -11.75 12.89 -2.85
N THR A 109 -12.61 11.88 -3.01
CA THR A 109 -14.07 12.03 -2.93
C THR A 109 -14.50 12.60 -1.59
N ALA A 110 -14.00 12.06 -0.47
CA ALA A 110 -14.30 12.56 0.87
C ALA A 110 -13.89 14.03 1.05
N CYS A 111 -12.67 14.40 0.64
CA CYS A 111 -12.16 15.77 0.76
C CYS A 111 -12.99 16.77 -0.08
N PHE A 112 -13.47 16.39 -1.27
CA PHE A 112 -14.34 17.27 -2.07
C PHE A 112 -15.71 17.55 -1.43
N ASN A 113 -16.17 16.67 -0.54
CA ASN A 113 -17.44 16.80 0.16
C ASN A 113 -17.28 17.43 1.56
N ASP A 114 -16.05 17.70 2.00
CA ASP A 114 -15.74 18.32 3.28
C ASP A 114 -15.52 19.84 3.12
N GLU A 115 -16.28 20.64 3.86
CA GLU A 115 -16.20 22.11 3.83
C GLU A 115 -14.82 22.64 4.26
N ARG A 116 -14.05 21.88 5.06
CA ARG A 116 -12.70 22.29 5.49
C ARG A 116 -11.72 22.40 4.32
N PHE A 117 -11.97 21.74 3.19
CA PHE A 117 -11.13 21.79 2.00
C PHE A 117 -11.61 22.83 0.97
N LYS A 118 -12.62 23.63 1.32
CA LYS A 118 -13.22 24.67 0.49
C LYS A 118 -12.89 26.05 1.07
N GLY A 119 -12.89 27.07 0.21
CA GLY A 119 -12.61 28.45 0.60
C GLY A 119 -11.18 28.92 0.30
N ASP A 120 -10.91 30.18 0.67
CA ASP A 120 -9.70 30.91 0.31
C ASP A 120 -8.47 30.51 1.14
N ASP A 121 -8.68 29.79 2.24
CA ASP A 121 -7.63 29.26 3.11
C ASP A 121 -7.01 27.93 2.62
N PHE A 122 -7.51 27.39 1.49
CA PHE A 122 -7.04 26.13 0.90
C PHE A 122 -6.63 26.30 -0.58
N LEU A 123 -5.96 27.41 -0.87
CA LEU A 123 -5.43 27.75 -2.19
C LEU A 123 -3.91 27.47 -2.28
N ASP A 124 -3.44 27.14 -3.48
CA ASP A 124 -2.02 27.05 -3.81
C ASP A 124 -1.39 28.44 -4.02
N ALA A 125 -0.08 28.48 -4.27
CA ALA A 125 0.65 29.74 -4.48
C ALA A 125 0.16 30.55 -5.72
N SER A 126 -0.60 29.92 -6.62
CA SER A 126 -1.22 30.57 -7.79
C SER A 126 -2.68 31.01 -7.53
N GLY A 127 -3.18 30.87 -6.30
CA GLY A 127 -4.56 31.20 -5.94
C GLY A 127 -5.59 30.17 -6.42
N ARG A 128 -5.16 28.98 -6.86
CA ARG A 128 -6.07 27.89 -7.28
C ARG A 128 -6.29 26.93 -6.13
N ASN A 129 -7.50 26.41 -5.97
CA ASN A 129 -7.78 25.45 -4.91
C ASN A 129 -6.90 24.19 -5.06
N LYS A 130 -6.25 23.78 -3.98
CA LYS A 130 -5.30 22.64 -3.95
C LYS A 130 -5.96 21.32 -4.36
N LEU A 131 -7.27 21.14 -4.19
CA LEU A 131 -8.00 19.94 -4.65
C LEU A 131 -7.84 19.70 -6.15
N GLN A 132 -7.73 20.76 -6.96
CA GLN A 132 -7.48 20.61 -8.39
C GLN A 132 -6.08 20.02 -8.66
N TYR A 133 -5.05 20.56 -7.99
CA TYR A 133 -3.68 20.05 -8.08
C TYR A 133 -3.60 18.56 -7.72
N TYR A 134 -4.24 18.16 -6.62
CA TYR A 134 -4.25 16.76 -6.20
C TYR A 134 -5.08 15.88 -7.15
N SER A 135 -6.22 16.36 -7.64
CA SER A 135 -7.04 15.65 -8.63
C SER A 135 -6.24 15.33 -9.89
N ASP A 136 -5.41 16.26 -10.35
CA ASP A 136 -4.60 16.09 -11.55
C ASP A 136 -3.58 14.96 -11.41
N ARG A 137 -3.06 14.74 -10.19
CA ARG A 137 -2.07 13.71 -9.90
C ARG A 137 -2.67 12.38 -9.43
N ILE A 138 -3.85 12.41 -8.79
CA ILE A 138 -4.52 11.22 -8.25
C ILE A 138 -5.34 10.52 -9.34
N VAL A 139 -6.16 11.27 -10.11
CA VAL A 139 -6.98 10.73 -11.21
C VAL A 139 -6.09 10.57 -12.44
N ARG A 140 -5.75 9.34 -12.85
CA ARG A 140 -4.82 9.07 -13.98
C ARG A 140 -5.43 8.31 -15.14
N ARG A 141 -6.64 7.78 -14.98
CA ARG A 141 -7.32 6.93 -15.97
C ARG A 141 -8.77 7.37 -16.12
N GLY A 142 -9.36 7.21 -17.31
CA GLY A 142 -10.80 7.45 -17.51
C GLY A 142 -11.67 6.63 -16.54
N ARG A 143 -11.24 5.41 -16.20
CA ARG A 143 -11.90 4.57 -15.20
C ARG A 143 -11.93 5.18 -13.79
N ASP A 144 -10.92 5.95 -13.42
CA ASP A 144 -10.88 6.58 -12.10
C ASP A 144 -12.00 7.62 -11.95
N ILE A 145 -12.40 8.28 -13.05
CA ILE A 145 -13.56 9.19 -13.06
C ILE A 145 -14.84 8.44 -12.74
N VAL A 146 -15.02 7.27 -13.37
CA VAL A 146 -16.18 6.40 -13.13
C VAL A 146 -16.20 5.91 -11.68
N ASP A 147 -15.04 5.51 -11.14
CA ASP A 147 -14.92 5.05 -9.75
C ASP A 147 -15.26 6.18 -8.75
N VAL A 148 -14.73 7.40 -8.96
CA VAL A 148 -15.06 8.57 -8.12
C VAL A 148 -16.55 8.92 -8.18
N MET A 149 -17.13 8.92 -9.38
CA MET A 149 -18.57 9.17 -9.55
C MET A 149 -19.42 8.07 -8.90
N GLY A 150 -18.99 6.81 -8.98
CA GLY A 150 -19.58 5.69 -8.26
C GLY A 150 -19.56 5.91 -6.75
N MET A 151 -18.39 6.21 -6.19
CA MET A 151 -18.25 6.54 -4.75
C MET A 151 -19.14 7.71 -4.34
N GLN A 152 -19.20 8.77 -5.16
CA GLN A 152 -20.07 9.92 -4.90
C GLN A 152 -21.55 9.53 -4.82
N ILE A 153 -22.02 8.73 -5.79
CA ILE A 153 -23.41 8.31 -5.87
C ILE A 153 -23.75 7.33 -4.72
N SER A 154 -22.89 6.37 -4.45
CA SER A 154 -23.13 5.37 -3.40
C SER A 154 -23.11 6.00 -2.00
N ALA A 155 -22.20 6.93 -1.73
CA ALA A 155 -22.06 7.55 -0.41
C ALA A 155 -23.05 8.69 -0.15
N PHE A 156 -23.35 9.53 -1.15
CA PHE A 156 -24.15 10.75 -0.98
C PHE A 156 -25.54 10.68 -1.63
N GLY A 157 -25.82 9.63 -2.40
CA GLY A 157 -27.16 9.35 -2.92
C GLY A 157 -27.69 10.39 -3.91
N PHE A 158 -29.01 10.48 -4.01
CA PHE A 158 -29.71 11.52 -4.77
C PHE A 158 -30.75 12.20 -3.90
N GLU A 159 -30.82 13.51 -3.97
CA GLU A 159 -31.80 14.31 -3.25
C GLU A 159 -33.02 14.60 -4.12
N LYS A 160 -34.20 14.70 -3.50
CA LYS A 160 -35.41 15.19 -4.17
C LYS A 160 -35.45 16.71 -4.08
N VAL A 161 -35.28 17.38 -5.21
CA VAL A 161 -35.27 18.84 -5.28
C VAL A 161 -36.51 19.33 -6.03
N PRO A 162 -37.23 20.37 -5.55
CA PRO A 162 -38.35 20.94 -6.27
C PRO A 162 -37.96 21.39 -7.68
N ALA A 163 -38.75 21.01 -8.68
CA ALA A 163 -38.57 21.37 -10.09
C ALA A 163 -39.70 22.32 -10.58
N GLY A 164 -40.40 22.96 -9.64
CA GLY A 164 -41.56 23.82 -9.92
C GLY A 164 -42.86 23.04 -10.17
N ARG A 165 -44.01 23.72 -10.06
CA ARG A 165 -45.37 23.16 -10.29
C ARG A 165 -45.63 21.82 -9.58
N GLY A 166 -45.20 21.68 -8.33
CA GLY A 166 -45.36 20.44 -7.54
C GLY A 166 -44.57 19.23 -8.04
N LYS A 167 -43.68 19.40 -9.02
CA LYS A 167 -42.79 18.35 -9.52
C LYS A 167 -41.50 18.32 -8.71
N TYR A 168 -40.92 17.13 -8.57
CA TYR A 168 -39.61 16.93 -7.98
C TYR A 168 -38.68 16.32 -9.02
N ARG A 169 -37.42 16.73 -8.99
CA ARG A 169 -36.35 16.07 -9.74
C ARG A 169 -35.36 15.45 -8.77
N ARG A 170 -34.67 14.41 -9.23
CA ARG A 170 -33.50 13.87 -8.52
C ARG A 170 -32.31 14.76 -8.83
N ASP A 171 -31.64 15.25 -7.80
CA ASP A 171 -30.36 15.94 -7.92
C ASP A 171 -29.28 15.10 -7.24
N LEU A 172 -28.16 14.92 -7.92
CA LEU A 172 -26.99 14.30 -7.31
C LEU A 172 -26.23 15.42 -6.61
N PRO A 173 -26.07 15.41 -5.27
CA PRO A 173 -25.18 16.33 -4.60
C PRO A 173 -23.77 16.08 -5.12
N LEU A 174 -23.36 16.88 -6.12
CA LEU A 174 -22.05 16.80 -6.76
C LEU A 174 -21.36 18.16 -6.56
N PRO A 175 -20.38 18.24 -5.64
CA PRO A 175 -19.65 19.47 -5.39
C PRO A 175 -19.15 20.09 -6.68
N MET A 176 -19.38 21.39 -6.87
CA MET A 176 -19.04 22.06 -8.13
C MET A 176 -17.55 22.00 -8.45
N GLN A 177 -16.70 22.01 -7.42
CA GLN A 177 -15.25 21.81 -7.57
C GLN A 177 -14.92 20.40 -8.06
N LEU A 178 -15.56 19.36 -7.51
CA LEU A 178 -15.40 17.98 -7.99
C LEU A 178 -15.83 17.85 -9.44
N ARG A 179 -17.01 18.39 -9.79
CA ARG A 179 -17.48 18.42 -11.19
C ARG A 179 -16.45 19.08 -12.11
N LYS A 180 -15.91 20.24 -11.73
CA LYS A 180 -14.90 20.96 -12.54
C LYS A 180 -13.61 20.15 -12.68
N ALA A 181 -13.14 19.54 -11.59
CA ALA A 181 -11.92 18.74 -11.60
C ALA A 181 -12.05 17.50 -12.48
N LEU A 182 -13.13 16.72 -12.32
CA LEU A 182 -13.38 15.54 -13.14
C LEU A 182 -13.65 15.90 -14.60
N LYS A 183 -14.38 17.00 -14.87
CA LYS A 183 -14.57 17.53 -16.23
C LYS A 183 -13.22 17.84 -16.88
N HIS A 184 -12.37 18.60 -16.20
CA HIS A 184 -11.05 18.94 -16.70
C HIS A 184 -10.25 17.67 -17.03
N LYS A 185 -10.23 16.69 -16.12
CA LYS A 185 -9.52 15.42 -16.36
C LYS A 185 -10.08 14.64 -17.53
N LEU A 186 -11.40 14.59 -17.68
CA LEU A 186 -12.06 13.94 -18.81
C LEU A 186 -11.60 14.55 -20.15
N GLU A 187 -11.52 15.89 -20.23
CA GLU A 187 -11.06 16.62 -21.41
C GLU A 187 -9.56 16.35 -21.74
N THR A 188 -8.73 16.03 -20.73
CA THR A 188 -7.29 15.74 -20.96
C THR A 188 -7.00 14.33 -21.50
N PHE A 189 -7.96 13.40 -21.41
CA PHE A 189 -7.75 12.03 -21.88
C PHE A 189 -7.98 11.90 -23.39
N THR A 190 -7.23 11.00 -24.02
CA THR A 190 -7.46 10.65 -25.43
C THR A 190 -8.63 9.69 -25.58
N ASP A 191 -9.18 9.61 -26.79
CA ASP A 191 -10.20 8.64 -27.19
C ASP A 191 -9.80 7.19 -26.83
N TYR A 192 -8.54 6.82 -27.04
CA TYR A 192 -7.99 5.52 -26.66
C TYR A 192 -8.05 5.27 -25.14
N GLN A 193 -7.68 6.27 -24.33
CA GLN A 193 -7.69 6.15 -22.87
C GLN A 193 -9.11 6.03 -22.31
N LEU A 194 -10.06 6.80 -22.87
CA LEU A 194 -11.47 6.75 -22.49
C LEU A 194 -12.16 5.47 -22.95
N SER A 195 -11.81 4.98 -24.14
CA SER A 195 -12.31 3.72 -24.70
C SER A 195 -12.10 2.51 -23.76
N LYS A 196 -11.00 2.48 -23.01
CA LYS A 196 -10.73 1.43 -22.01
C LYS A 196 -11.70 1.41 -20.82
N ALA A 197 -12.45 2.48 -20.61
CA ALA A 197 -13.44 2.59 -19.54
C ALA A 197 -14.88 2.30 -20.00
N LEU A 198 -15.10 2.00 -21.30
CA LEU A 198 -16.44 1.80 -21.87
C LEU A 198 -17.01 0.39 -21.69
N SER A 199 -16.15 -0.63 -21.57
CA SER A 199 -16.53 -2.03 -21.76
C SER A 199 -17.04 -2.78 -20.53
N GLU A 200 -17.50 -2.10 -19.47
CA GLU A 200 -17.85 -2.77 -18.21
C GLU A 200 -19.28 -2.49 -17.76
N SER A 201 -20.01 -3.56 -17.44
CA SER A 201 -21.26 -3.49 -16.69
C SER A 201 -20.97 -2.96 -15.29
N ARG A 202 -21.39 -1.74 -15.02
CA ARG A 202 -21.19 -1.02 -13.76
C ARG A 202 -22.44 -0.22 -13.44
N GLU A 203 -22.62 0.10 -12.16
CA GLU A 203 -23.70 1.01 -11.73
C GLU A 203 -23.57 2.41 -12.34
N VAL A 204 -22.33 2.86 -12.57
CA VAL A 204 -22.02 4.12 -13.23
C VAL A 204 -21.24 3.84 -14.50
N SER A 205 -21.75 4.30 -15.63
CA SER A 205 -21.07 4.20 -16.92
C SER A 205 -20.29 5.46 -17.26
N MET A 206 -19.36 5.35 -18.22
CA MET A 206 -18.70 6.54 -18.79
C MET A 206 -19.72 7.47 -19.48
N ALA A 207 -20.79 6.93 -20.07
CA ALA A 207 -21.87 7.73 -20.65
C ALA A 207 -22.57 8.59 -19.58
N ASP A 208 -22.81 8.04 -18.39
CA ASP A 208 -23.36 8.80 -17.25
C ASP A 208 -22.40 9.90 -16.81
N CYS A 209 -21.10 9.60 -16.74
CA CYS A 209 -20.07 10.58 -16.41
C CYS A 209 -20.06 11.74 -17.43
N ILE A 210 -20.13 11.47 -18.73
CA ILE A 210 -20.16 12.50 -19.77
C ILE A 210 -21.43 13.37 -19.63
N LYS A 211 -22.60 12.75 -19.44
CA LYS A 211 -23.88 13.48 -19.25
C LYS A 211 -23.84 14.39 -18.03
N LEU A 212 -23.24 13.92 -16.93
CA LEU A 212 -23.17 14.65 -15.66
C LEU A 212 -22.08 15.72 -15.63
N LEU A 213 -20.92 15.47 -16.24
CA LEU A 213 -19.77 16.37 -16.22
C LEU A 213 -19.79 17.39 -17.36
N ARG A 214 -20.45 17.08 -18.47
CA ARG A 214 -20.60 17.94 -19.65
C ARG A 214 -19.25 18.49 -20.15
N PRO A 215 -18.32 17.61 -20.56
CA PRO A 215 -17.03 18.02 -21.11
C PRO A 215 -17.21 18.84 -22.38
N ASN A 216 -16.26 19.73 -22.63
CA ASN A 216 -16.20 20.52 -23.86
C ASN A 216 -15.32 19.80 -24.89
N GLU A 217 -15.94 19.34 -25.97
CA GLU A 217 -15.26 18.61 -27.05
C GLU A 217 -14.15 19.44 -27.70
N SER A 218 -14.35 20.76 -27.89
CA SER A 218 -13.32 21.67 -28.45
C SER A 218 -12.07 21.81 -27.59
N LYS A 219 -12.15 21.48 -26.29
CA LYS A 219 -11.02 21.49 -25.35
C LYS A 219 -10.45 20.09 -25.10
N SER A 220 -11.07 19.08 -25.69
CA SER A 220 -10.74 17.67 -25.44
C SER A 220 -9.76 17.14 -26.47
N ARG A 221 -9.05 16.06 -26.12
CA ARG A 221 -8.16 15.34 -27.04
C ARG A 221 -8.85 14.23 -27.83
N VAL A 222 -10.18 14.31 -27.96
CA VAL A 222 -11.00 13.31 -28.64
C VAL A 222 -11.46 13.84 -30.01
N PRO A 223 -11.74 12.97 -30.98
CA PRO A 223 -12.37 13.38 -32.24
C PRO A 223 -13.74 14.04 -32.02
N GLU A 224 -14.15 14.89 -32.96
CA GLU A 224 -15.49 15.48 -32.96
C GLU A 224 -16.59 14.41 -33.00
N GLY A 225 -17.63 14.59 -32.19
CA GLY A 225 -18.72 13.64 -32.01
C GLY A 225 -18.39 12.42 -31.13
N PHE A 226 -17.17 12.30 -30.58
CA PHE A 226 -16.79 11.14 -29.76
C PHE A 226 -17.67 11.01 -28.51
N PHE A 227 -17.94 12.10 -27.80
CA PHE A 227 -18.76 12.03 -26.59
C PHE A 227 -20.22 11.65 -26.87
N ALA A 228 -20.78 12.11 -27.99
CA ALA A 228 -22.10 11.69 -28.45
C ALA A 228 -22.11 10.19 -28.77
N GLN A 229 -21.11 9.69 -29.49
CA GLN A 229 -20.97 8.26 -29.78
C GLN A 229 -20.86 7.42 -28.50
N VAL A 230 -20.17 7.90 -27.45
CA VAL A 230 -20.11 7.21 -26.15
C VAL A 230 -21.49 7.13 -25.51
N ILE A 231 -22.25 8.23 -25.53
CA ILE A 231 -23.61 8.28 -24.97
C ILE A 231 -24.57 7.34 -25.71
N GLU A 232 -24.44 7.28 -27.03
CA GLU A 232 -25.28 6.44 -27.90
C GLU A 232 -24.84 4.97 -27.94
N GLY A 233 -23.65 4.65 -27.43
CA GLY A 233 -23.09 3.29 -27.50
C GLY A 233 -22.49 2.93 -28.87
N ASN A 234 -22.22 3.92 -29.71
CA ASN A 234 -21.78 3.76 -31.10
C ASN A 234 -20.26 3.94 -31.32
N VAL A 235 -19.47 3.96 -30.24
CA VAL A 235 -18.02 4.24 -30.33
C VAL A 235 -17.31 3.16 -31.13
N LYS A 236 -16.68 3.56 -32.25
CA LYS A 236 -15.72 2.72 -32.94
C LYS A 236 -14.38 2.84 -32.23
N MET A 237 -13.93 1.74 -31.62
CA MET A 237 -12.63 1.70 -30.94
C MET A 237 -11.52 2.07 -31.94
N GLY A 238 -10.82 3.17 -31.70
CA GLY A 238 -9.71 3.64 -32.54
C GLY A 238 -8.62 2.58 -32.72
N ALA A 239 -7.80 2.72 -33.77
CA ALA A 239 -6.74 1.77 -34.12
C ALA A 239 -5.83 1.51 -32.91
N GLN A 240 -6.05 0.36 -32.27
CA GLN A 240 -5.32 -0.04 -31.07
C GLN A 240 -3.88 -0.35 -31.46
N SER A 241 -2.89 0.16 -30.72
CA SER A 241 -1.62 -0.56 -30.64
C SER A 241 -1.97 -1.97 -30.17
N LYS A 242 -1.71 -3.01 -30.99
CA LYS A 242 -2.05 -4.39 -30.65
C LYS A 242 -1.37 -4.74 -29.32
N GLN A 243 -2.13 -4.82 -28.22
CA GLN A 243 -1.61 -5.27 -26.93
C GLN A 243 -2.12 -6.67 -26.64
N VAL A 244 -1.33 -7.48 -25.94
CA VAL A 244 -1.70 -8.87 -25.62
C VAL A 244 -3.06 -8.97 -24.95
N GLN A 245 -3.40 -8.04 -24.04
CA GLN A 245 -4.69 -8.06 -23.37
C GLN A 245 -5.86 -7.82 -24.33
N SER A 246 -5.72 -6.88 -25.28
CA SER A 246 -6.79 -6.57 -26.23
C SER A 246 -6.96 -7.69 -27.26
N GLU A 247 -5.86 -8.25 -27.77
CA GLU A 247 -5.93 -9.34 -28.74
C GLU A 247 -6.44 -10.65 -28.11
N LEU A 248 -6.03 -10.97 -26.87
CA LEU A 248 -6.59 -12.12 -26.14
C LEU A 248 -8.09 -12.00 -25.89
N ALA A 249 -8.60 -10.80 -25.62
CA ALA A 249 -10.04 -10.57 -25.46
C ALA A 249 -10.78 -10.75 -26.79
N LYS A 250 -10.19 -10.32 -27.90
CA LYS A 250 -10.74 -10.46 -29.25
C LYS A 250 -10.77 -11.91 -29.71
N VAL A 251 -9.74 -12.73 -29.45
CA VAL A 251 -9.71 -14.15 -29.85
C VAL A 251 -10.82 -14.97 -29.17
N LYS A 252 -11.26 -14.58 -27.97
CA LYS A 252 -12.37 -15.23 -27.26
C LYS A 252 -13.76 -14.87 -27.80
N ASN A 253 -13.86 -13.88 -28.70
CA ASN A 253 -15.13 -13.42 -29.25
C ASN A 253 -15.36 -14.05 -30.63
N SER A 254 -16.45 -14.80 -30.79
CA SER A 254 -16.81 -15.47 -32.05
C SER A 254 -17.04 -14.52 -33.22
N ASN A 255 -17.28 -13.23 -32.95
CA ASN A 255 -17.50 -12.18 -33.96
C ASN A 255 -16.23 -11.41 -34.35
N SER A 256 -15.07 -11.80 -33.83
CA SER A 256 -13.80 -11.12 -34.06
C SER A 256 -12.92 -11.87 -35.07
N LYS A 257 -12.25 -11.13 -35.96
CA LYS A 257 -11.26 -11.67 -36.92
C LYS A 257 -9.84 -11.83 -36.34
N SER A 258 -9.62 -11.50 -35.07
CA SER A 258 -8.30 -11.61 -34.43
C SER A 258 -7.89 -13.08 -34.31
N THR A 259 -6.66 -13.39 -34.72
CA THR A 259 -6.10 -14.73 -34.75
C THR A 259 -5.02 -14.91 -33.69
N VAL A 260 -4.60 -16.15 -33.42
CA VAL A 260 -3.43 -16.44 -32.56
C VAL A 260 -2.16 -15.74 -33.09
N LYS A 261 -2.08 -15.50 -34.41
CA LYS A 261 -0.99 -14.72 -35.03
C LYS A 261 -1.01 -13.25 -34.60
N ASP A 262 -2.19 -12.64 -34.47
CA ASP A 262 -2.31 -11.26 -33.99
C ASP A 262 -1.89 -11.13 -32.51
N VAL A 263 -2.25 -12.13 -31.69
CA VAL A 263 -1.77 -12.21 -30.29
C VAL A 263 -0.25 -12.31 -30.25
N LYS A 264 0.36 -13.12 -31.12
CA LYS A 264 1.81 -13.23 -31.22
C LYS A 264 2.49 -11.91 -31.58
N GLU A 265 2.02 -11.23 -32.64
CA GLU A 265 2.54 -9.92 -33.05
C GLU A 265 2.39 -8.85 -31.96
N SER A 266 1.35 -8.96 -31.13
CA SER A 266 1.12 -8.04 -30.02
C SER A 266 2.11 -8.20 -28.86
N ILE A 267 2.83 -9.32 -28.75
CA ILE A 267 3.80 -9.55 -27.66
C ILE A 267 4.91 -8.50 -27.73
N ASP A 268 5.46 -8.25 -28.92
CA ASP A 268 6.61 -7.36 -29.11
C ASP A 268 6.27 -5.89 -28.77
N SER A 269 5.06 -5.45 -29.08
CA SER A 269 4.56 -4.11 -28.77
C SER A 269 3.93 -3.98 -27.37
N SER A 270 3.78 -5.10 -26.65
CA SER A 270 3.24 -5.10 -25.29
C SER A 270 4.28 -4.77 -24.23
N THR A 271 3.81 -4.12 -23.17
CA THR A 271 4.61 -3.81 -21.98
C THR A 271 4.85 -5.07 -21.16
N VAL A 272 5.93 -5.09 -20.36
CA VAL A 272 6.22 -6.19 -19.41
C VAL A 272 5.03 -6.45 -18.49
N MET A 273 4.40 -5.39 -17.95
CA MET A 273 3.20 -5.50 -17.12
C MET A 273 2.05 -6.21 -17.84
N ALA A 274 1.81 -5.88 -19.12
CA ALA A 274 0.76 -6.52 -19.90
C ALA A 274 1.06 -8.01 -20.14
N ILE A 275 2.32 -8.37 -20.40
CA ILE A 275 2.74 -9.76 -20.58
C ILE A 275 2.57 -10.53 -19.27
N VAL A 276 3.17 -10.06 -18.17
CA VAL A 276 3.15 -10.72 -16.86
C VAL A 276 1.71 -11.00 -16.39
N LYS A 277 0.79 -10.04 -16.59
CA LYS A 277 -0.63 -10.20 -16.22
C LYS A 277 -1.36 -11.26 -17.05
N ASN A 278 -0.88 -11.58 -18.24
CA ASN A 278 -1.59 -12.43 -19.21
C ASN A 278 -0.88 -13.75 -19.54
N LEU A 279 0.22 -14.13 -18.85
CA LEU A 279 0.98 -15.36 -19.17
C LEU A 279 0.13 -16.64 -19.20
N VAL A 280 -0.75 -16.85 -18.21
CA VAL A 280 -1.66 -18.02 -18.20
C VAL A 280 -2.64 -17.97 -19.37
N ALA A 281 -3.11 -16.79 -19.75
CA ALA A 281 -4.01 -16.63 -20.90
C ALA A 281 -3.27 -16.87 -22.22
N LEU A 282 -2.02 -16.43 -22.34
CA LEU A 282 -1.14 -16.71 -23.48
C LEU A 282 -0.88 -18.22 -23.62
N HIS A 283 -0.62 -18.92 -22.51
CA HIS A 283 -0.52 -20.38 -22.51
C HIS A 283 -1.81 -21.04 -23.00
N ARG A 284 -2.97 -20.63 -22.47
CA ARG A 284 -4.29 -21.16 -22.89
C ARG A 284 -4.59 -20.91 -24.37
N ALA A 285 -4.08 -19.81 -24.94
CA ALA A 285 -4.19 -19.50 -26.36
C ALA A 285 -3.15 -20.25 -27.24
N GLY A 286 -2.33 -21.12 -26.66
CA GLY A 286 -1.37 -21.97 -27.38
C GLY A 286 -0.02 -21.31 -27.68
N LEU A 287 0.23 -20.08 -27.21
CA LEU A 287 1.47 -19.35 -27.54
C LEU A 287 2.72 -19.98 -26.92
N PHE A 288 2.56 -20.81 -25.89
CA PHE A 288 3.69 -21.53 -25.29
C PHE A 288 4.17 -22.69 -26.17
N ASN A 289 3.40 -23.10 -27.18
CA ASN A 289 3.82 -24.07 -28.18
C ASN A 289 4.63 -23.42 -29.33
N ASP A 290 4.64 -22.09 -29.40
CA ASP A 290 5.38 -21.33 -30.42
C ASP A 290 6.70 -20.82 -29.84
N LYS A 291 7.80 -21.39 -30.32
CA LYS A 291 9.15 -21.03 -29.85
C LYS A 291 9.45 -19.54 -29.96
N LYS A 292 9.06 -18.87 -31.06
CA LYS A 292 9.34 -17.43 -31.23
C LYS A 292 8.56 -16.57 -30.25
N ALA A 293 7.34 -16.96 -29.92
CA ALA A 293 6.54 -16.26 -28.91
C ALA A 293 7.17 -16.41 -27.52
N VAL A 294 7.62 -17.61 -27.16
CA VAL A 294 8.33 -17.88 -25.90
C VAL A 294 9.63 -17.07 -25.83
N ASP A 295 10.45 -17.10 -26.89
CA ASP A 295 11.72 -16.37 -26.94
C ASP A 295 11.51 -14.85 -26.77
N SER A 296 10.47 -14.28 -27.38
CA SER A 296 10.13 -12.85 -27.21
C SER A 296 9.68 -12.53 -25.78
N ILE A 297 8.85 -13.38 -25.16
CA ILE A 297 8.43 -13.23 -23.76
C ILE A 297 9.66 -13.27 -22.83
N VAL A 298 10.52 -14.27 -23.01
CA VAL A 298 11.75 -14.45 -22.20
C VAL A 298 12.65 -13.23 -22.36
N ALA A 299 12.93 -12.80 -23.59
CA ALA A 299 13.79 -11.65 -23.87
C ALA A 299 13.30 -10.36 -23.17
N LYS A 300 11.99 -10.14 -23.10
CA LYS A 300 11.41 -8.99 -22.39
C LYS A 300 11.54 -9.09 -20.88
N LEU A 301 11.35 -10.29 -20.32
CA LEU A 301 11.45 -10.53 -18.87
C LEU A 301 12.90 -10.50 -18.39
N THR A 302 13.86 -10.86 -19.24
CA THR A 302 15.30 -10.84 -18.91
C THR A 302 16.01 -9.56 -19.37
N ASP A 303 15.29 -8.59 -19.94
CA ASP A 303 15.83 -7.26 -20.22
C ASP A 303 15.71 -6.35 -18.98
N ARG A 304 16.86 -6.08 -18.34
CA ARG A 304 16.97 -5.26 -17.14
C ARG A 304 16.38 -3.85 -17.32
N LYS A 305 16.53 -3.23 -18.50
CA LYS A 305 16.00 -1.88 -18.78
C LYS A 305 14.48 -1.90 -18.93
N GLN A 306 13.94 -2.92 -19.61
CA GLN A 306 12.49 -3.09 -19.74
C GLN A 306 11.83 -3.40 -18.39
N VAL A 307 12.44 -4.27 -17.57
CA VAL A 307 11.95 -4.54 -16.21
C VAL A 307 11.97 -3.27 -15.36
N ALA A 308 13.08 -2.53 -15.35
CA ALA A 308 13.20 -1.27 -14.59
C ALA A 308 12.17 -0.22 -15.03
N SER A 309 12.02 0.00 -16.33
CA SER A 309 11.07 0.99 -16.87
C SER A 309 9.60 0.58 -16.74
N SER A 310 9.32 -0.72 -16.56
CA SER A 310 7.94 -1.21 -16.39
C SER A 310 7.29 -0.76 -15.08
N ARG A 311 8.10 -0.37 -14.08
CA ARG A 311 7.65 -0.04 -12.71
C ARG A 311 6.77 -1.14 -12.09
N LEU A 312 6.92 -2.38 -12.56
CA LEU A 312 6.18 -3.52 -12.05
C LEU A 312 6.81 -3.98 -10.75
N LEU A 313 5.99 -4.13 -9.71
CA LEU A 313 6.44 -4.49 -8.38
C LEU A 313 6.95 -5.95 -8.34
N PRO A 314 8.01 -6.29 -7.57
CA PRO A 314 8.52 -7.65 -7.37
C PRO A 314 7.41 -8.68 -7.12
N PHE A 315 6.48 -8.33 -6.23
CA PHE A 315 5.34 -9.20 -5.88
C PHE A 315 4.49 -9.64 -7.10
N ARG A 316 4.41 -8.83 -8.15
CA ARG A 316 3.67 -9.18 -9.38
C ARG A 316 4.41 -10.24 -10.20
N PHE A 317 5.74 -10.19 -10.24
CA PHE A 317 6.55 -11.25 -10.86
C PHE A 317 6.43 -12.56 -10.06
N TYR A 318 6.46 -12.48 -8.73
CA TYR A 318 6.22 -13.65 -7.86
C TYR A 318 4.85 -14.29 -8.12
N SER A 319 3.78 -13.49 -8.14
CA SER A 319 2.43 -13.97 -8.39
C SER A 319 2.32 -14.65 -9.75
N ALA A 320 2.92 -14.07 -10.79
CA ALA A 320 2.94 -14.66 -12.11
C ALA A 320 3.78 -15.95 -12.17
N TRP A 321 4.92 -16.00 -11.47
CA TRP A 321 5.75 -17.20 -11.35
C TRP A 321 4.94 -18.33 -10.70
N LYS A 322 4.23 -18.05 -9.61
CA LYS A 322 3.36 -19.03 -8.93
C LYS A 322 2.28 -19.57 -9.87
N GLU A 323 1.61 -18.71 -10.63
CA GLU A 323 0.56 -19.14 -11.58
C GLU A 323 1.13 -19.92 -12.78
N VAL A 324 2.29 -19.53 -13.32
CA VAL A 324 2.94 -20.24 -14.43
C VAL A 324 3.41 -21.64 -14.00
N ASN A 325 3.92 -21.80 -12.77
CA ASN A 325 4.37 -23.11 -12.29
C ASN A 325 3.23 -24.07 -11.93
N LYS A 326 1.96 -23.63 -11.95
CA LYS A 326 0.79 -24.53 -11.88
C LYS A 326 0.46 -25.18 -13.23
N LEU A 327 1.03 -24.68 -14.32
CA LEU A 327 0.78 -25.19 -15.67
C LEU A 327 1.52 -26.52 -15.90
N PRO A 328 1.07 -27.36 -16.86
CA PRO A 328 1.77 -28.59 -17.22
C PRO A 328 3.24 -28.33 -17.59
N SER A 329 4.14 -29.14 -17.04
CA SER A 329 5.58 -28.99 -17.24
C SER A 329 5.95 -29.10 -18.72
N SER A 330 6.62 -28.08 -19.24
CA SER A 330 7.10 -28.01 -20.62
C SER A 330 8.37 -27.15 -20.69
N TYR A 331 9.08 -27.21 -21.81
CA TYR A 331 10.24 -26.34 -22.05
C TYR A 331 9.88 -24.85 -21.93
N ALA A 332 8.74 -24.45 -22.50
CA ALA A 332 8.25 -23.08 -22.46
C ALA A 332 7.92 -22.62 -21.04
N VAL A 333 7.21 -23.45 -20.27
CA VAL A 333 6.86 -23.15 -18.87
C VAL A 333 8.13 -22.96 -18.03
N ARG A 334 9.13 -23.85 -18.18
CA ARG A 334 10.42 -23.72 -17.47
C ARG A 334 11.15 -22.44 -17.86
N SER A 335 11.28 -22.17 -19.16
CA SER A 335 12.00 -20.99 -19.67
C SER A 335 11.37 -19.67 -19.20
N ILE A 336 10.04 -19.58 -19.20
CA ILE A 336 9.32 -18.39 -18.72
C ILE A 336 9.38 -18.30 -17.19
N SER A 337 9.33 -19.43 -16.49
CA SER A 337 9.50 -19.48 -15.03
C SER A 337 10.86 -18.92 -14.60
N ASP A 338 11.94 -19.36 -15.23
CA ASP A 338 13.31 -18.87 -14.96
C ASP A 338 13.46 -17.39 -15.32
N ALA A 339 12.83 -16.96 -16.42
CA ALA A 339 12.80 -15.55 -16.81
C ALA A 339 12.05 -14.68 -15.80
N LEU A 340 10.97 -15.18 -15.20
CA LEU A 340 10.26 -14.48 -14.12
C LEU A 340 11.08 -14.37 -12.84
N VAL A 341 11.86 -15.41 -12.48
CA VAL A 341 12.80 -15.36 -11.36
C VAL A 341 13.84 -14.26 -11.60
N THR A 342 14.40 -14.22 -12.81
CA THR A 342 15.37 -13.18 -13.22
C THR A 342 14.75 -11.78 -13.18
N ALA A 343 13.54 -11.62 -13.72
CA ALA A 343 12.82 -10.35 -13.71
C ALA A 343 12.52 -9.86 -12.29
N LEU A 344 12.17 -10.79 -11.39
CA LEU A 344 11.97 -10.52 -9.97
C LEU A 344 13.25 -9.97 -9.34
N ASP A 345 14.39 -10.62 -9.53
CA ASP A 345 15.67 -10.15 -8.99
C ASP A 345 16.07 -8.78 -9.56
N TYR A 346 15.91 -8.55 -10.87
CA TYR A 346 16.16 -7.24 -11.48
C TYR A 346 15.24 -6.14 -10.95
N SER A 347 13.98 -6.46 -10.65
CA SER A 347 13.07 -5.49 -10.02
C SER A 347 13.53 -5.13 -8.61
N VAL A 348 14.15 -6.08 -7.90
CA VAL A 348 14.68 -5.86 -6.56
C VAL A 348 15.96 -5.04 -6.57
N ASP A 349 16.90 -5.32 -7.47
CA ASP A 349 18.19 -4.61 -7.55
C ASP A 349 18.08 -3.10 -7.78
N ASN A 350 16.94 -2.61 -8.29
CA ASN A 350 16.72 -1.17 -8.51
C ASN A 350 16.33 -0.43 -7.22
N MET A 351 16.08 -1.14 -6.13
CA MET A 351 15.77 -0.54 -4.83
C MET A 351 17.02 -0.07 -4.10
N LYS A 352 16.85 0.92 -3.22
CA LYS A 352 17.91 1.37 -2.31
C LYS A 352 18.28 0.27 -1.33
N LYS A 353 19.52 0.29 -0.84
CA LYS A 353 19.95 -0.57 0.28
C LYS A 353 19.34 -0.06 1.59
N ILE A 354 19.08 -0.98 2.52
CA ILE A 354 18.69 -0.66 3.90
C ILE A 354 19.97 -0.48 4.72
N GLU A 355 20.12 0.67 5.36
CA GLU A 355 21.29 0.98 6.19
C GLU A 355 21.26 0.23 7.53
N GLY A 356 22.43 -0.16 8.01
CA GLY A 356 22.61 -0.84 9.30
C GLY A 356 22.42 -2.36 9.25
N TYR A 357 22.70 -3.01 10.38
CA TYR A 357 22.50 -4.44 10.58
C TYR A 357 21.07 -4.73 11.08
N ASN A 358 20.34 -5.55 10.34
CA ASN A 358 18.89 -5.70 10.48
C ASN A 358 18.51 -7.05 11.08
N ALA A 359 17.54 -7.06 12.00
CA ALA A 359 16.76 -8.26 12.34
C ALA A 359 15.41 -8.15 11.62
N ILE A 360 15.19 -9.00 10.62
CA ILE A 360 13.94 -9.03 9.85
C ILE A 360 13.04 -10.07 10.51
N LEU A 361 11.93 -9.63 11.09
CA LEU A 361 10.99 -10.47 11.83
C LEU A 361 9.71 -10.66 11.00
N ILE A 362 9.46 -11.89 10.57
CA ILE A 362 8.35 -12.26 9.69
C ILE A 362 7.29 -12.99 10.50
N ASP A 363 6.10 -12.40 10.57
CA ASP A 363 4.92 -13.03 11.18
C ASP A 363 4.33 -14.08 10.24
N ARG A 364 4.18 -15.30 10.77
CA ARG A 364 3.58 -16.44 10.07
C ARG A 364 2.43 -17.06 10.86
N SER A 365 1.81 -16.28 11.74
CA SER A 365 0.63 -16.67 12.51
C SER A 365 -0.57 -17.02 11.63
N GLY A 366 -1.62 -17.57 12.25
CA GLY A 366 -2.84 -18.00 11.59
C GLY A 366 -3.60 -16.85 10.93
N SER A 367 -3.61 -15.66 11.52
CA SER A 367 -4.27 -14.47 10.96
C SER A 367 -3.63 -14.03 9.64
N MET A 368 -2.31 -14.23 9.51
CA MET A 368 -1.57 -13.97 8.28
C MET A 368 -1.94 -14.91 7.11
N GLN A 369 -2.65 -16.01 7.37
CA GLN A 369 -3.14 -16.92 6.31
C GLN A 369 -4.34 -16.35 5.55
N HIS A 370 -4.92 -15.23 5.98
CA HIS A 370 -6.02 -14.58 5.26
C HIS A 370 -5.55 -14.00 3.91
N SER A 371 -6.40 -14.11 2.89
CA SER A 371 -6.12 -13.53 1.57
C SER A 371 -6.14 -12.01 1.63
N VAL A 372 -5.23 -11.33 0.94
CA VAL A 372 -5.15 -9.85 0.96
C VAL A 372 -6.35 -9.18 0.29
N SER A 373 -7.12 -9.92 -0.51
CA SER A 373 -8.37 -9.49 -1.15
C SER A 373 -9.22 -10.71 -1.48
N SER A 374 -10.53 -10.55 -1.49
CA SER A 374 -11.51 -11.54 -1.94
C SER A 374 -11.25 -12.11 -3.34
N MET A 375 -10.57 -11.35 -4.20
CA MET A 375 -10.22 -11.73 -5.58
C MET A 375 -8.78 -12.23 -5.71
N SER A 376 -8.07 -12.41 -4.60
CA SER A 376 -6.68 -12.86 -4.55
C SER A 376 -6.57 -14.21 -3.84
N VAL A 377 -5.66 -15.05 -4.34
CA VAL A 377 -5.24 -16.29 -3.65
C VAL A 377 -3.96 -16.09 -2.83
N VAL A 378 -3.42 -14.86 -2.83
CA VAL A 378 -2.21 -14.51 -2.10
C VAL A 378 -2.60 -14.05 -0.69
N THR A 379 -1.96 -14.66 0.30
CA THR A 379 -2.17 -14.37 1.72
C THR A 379 -1.22 -13.29 2.23
N ALA A 380 -1.56 -12.69 3.38
CA ALA A 380 -0.67 -11.73 4.05
C ALA A 380 0.68 -12.37 4.42
N ASP A 381 0.68 -13.66 4.80
CA ASP A 381 1.87 -14.49 5.05
C ASP A 381 2.80 -14.52 3.83
N GLU A 382 2.27 -14.79 2.64
CA GLU A 382 3.08 -14.79 1.43
C GLU A 382 3.67 -13.42 1.14
N VAL A 383 2.92 -12.34 1.38
CA VAL A 383 3.44 -10.98 1.22
C VAL A 383 4.54 -10.68 2.24
N ALA A 384 4.34 -11.02 3.52
CA ALA A 384 5.32 -10.82 4.58
C ALA A 384 6.63 -11.57 4.26
N ILE A 385 6.56 -12.81 3.77
CA ILE A 385 7.76 -13.57 3.39
C ILE A 385 8.50 -12.94 2.21
N ILE A 386 7.78 -12.48 1.18
CA ILE A 386 8.39 -11.85 0.01
C ILE A 386 9.06 -10.53 0.40
N LEU A 387 8.36 -9.69 1.17
CA LEU A 387 8.90 -8.44 1.68
C LEU A 387 10.10 -8.69 2.60
N GLY A 388 10.05 -9.73 3.44
CA GLY A 388 11.17 -10.13 4.29
C GLY A 388 12.40 -10.58 3.48
N ALA A 389 12.19 -11.37 2.43
CA ALA A 389 13.26 -11.76 1.49
C ALA A 389 13.86 -10.55 0.77
N ILE A 390 13.02 -9.57 0.36
CA ILE A 390 13.47 -8.32 -0.25
C ILE A 390 14.30 -7.50 0.74
N CYS A 391 13.82 -7.32 1.98
CA CYS A 391 14.55 -6.63 3.04
C CYS A 391 15.91 -7.29 3.29
N PHE A 392 15.97 -8.62 3.32
CA PHE A 392 17.21 -9.36 3.53
C PHE A 392 18.19 -9.16 2.37
N LYS A 393 17.69 -9.14 1.13
CA LYS A 393 18.52 -8.92 -0.07
C LYS A 393 19.00 -7.45 -0.21
N GLN A 394 18.22 -6.49 0.30
CA GLN A 394 18.56 -5.07 0.28
C GLN A 394 19.28 -4.57 1.54
N GLY A 395 19.26 -5.32 2.63
CA GLY A 395 20.01 -5.01 3.84
C GLY A 395 21.17 -5.97 4.08
N VAL A 396 21.82 -5.78 5.23
CA VAL A 396 22.68 -6.79 5.85
C VAL A 396 22.00 -7.17 7.16
N GLY A 397 21.87 -8.46 7.47
CA GLY A 397 21.12 -8.84 8.65
C GLY A 397 20.80 -10.33 8.77
N GLU A 398 19.86 -10.60 9.67
CA GLU A 398 19.38 -11.92 10.02
C GLU A 398 17.86 -11.96 9.87
N VAL A 399 17.31 -13.13 9.50
CA VAL A 399 15.86 -13.31 9.33
C VAL A 399 15.36 -14.23 10.43
N TYR A 400 14.26 -13.81 11.06
CA TYR A 400 13.52 -14.55 12.07
C TYR A 400 12.09 -14.73 11.58
N VAL A 401 11.53 -15.89 11.87
CA VAL A 401 10.15 -16.26 11.58
C VAL A 401 9.49 -16.55 12.91
N PHE A 402 8.28 -16.04 13.15
CA PHE A 402 7.58 -16.28 14.41
C PHE A 402 6.09 -16.57 14.25
N ALA A 403 5.57 -17.34 15.21
CA ALA A 403 4.15 -17.57 15.47
C ALA A 403 3.97 -18.01 16.95
N ASN A 404 3.86 -19.31 17.23
CA ASN A 404 3.94 -19.85 18.61
C ASN A 404 5.38 -19.87 19.13
N ASP A 405 6.32 -20.12 18.22
CA ASP A 405 7.75 -20.14 18.48
C ASP A 405 8.42 -19.06 17.61
N CYS A 406 9.68 -18.75 17.86
CA CYS A 406 10.47 -17.87 17.00
C CYS A 406 11.80 -18.54 16.65
N GLN A 407 12.07 -18.67 15.36
CA GLN A 407 13.27 -19.33 14.85
C GLN A 407 14.02 -18.45 13.86
N LYS A 408 15.35 -18.46 13.97
CA LYS A 408 16.26 -17.83 13.02
C LYS A 408 16.39 -18.72 11.78
N VAL A 409 16.25 -18.12 10.60
CA VAL A 409 16.41 -18.82 9.32
C VAL A 409 17.90 -18.92 9.00
N ASN A 410 18.44 -20.13 9.03
CA ASN A 410 19.85 -20.40 8.79
C ASN A 410 20.16 -20.63 7.30
N GLY A 411 21.39 -20.34 6.88
CA GLY A 411 21.88 -20.63 5.52
C GLY A 411 21.41 -19.67 4.42
N LEU A 412 20.77 -18.55 4.78
CA LEU A 412 20.39 -17.52 3.83
C LEU A 412 21.63 -16.83 3.25
N SER A 413 21.62 -16.59 1.94
CA SER A 413 22.67 -15.87 1.22
C SER A 413 22.06 -14.75 0.40
N ALA A 414 22.59 -13.53 0.51
CA ALA A 414 22.15 -12.40 -0.30
C ALA A 414 22.36 -12.62 -1.82
N LYS A 415 23.18 -13.61 -2.21
CA LYS A 415 23.39 -14.02 -3.60
C LYS A 415 22.28 -14.94 -4.14
N SER A 416 21.47 -15.53 -3.27
CA SER A 416 20.33 -16.37 -3.68
C SER A 416 19.26 -15.52 -4.38
N THR A 417 18.48 -16.16 -5.26
CA THR A 417 17.33 -15.49 -5.88
C THR A 417 16.28 -15.16 -4.82
N VAL A 418 15.43 -14.16 -5.06
CA VAL A 418 14.31 -13.87 -4.14
C VAL A 418 13.42 -15.09 -3.95
N ILE A 419 13.20 -15.89 -5.00
CA ILE A 419 12.41 -17.13 -4.92
C ILE A 419 13.05 -18.16 -3.99
N ASP A 420 14.38 -18.34 -4.07
CA ASP A 420 15.09 -19.26 -3.18
C ASP A 420 14.99 -18.83 -1.72
N LEU A 421 15.15 -17.54 -1.45
CA LEU A 421 14.99 -16.97 -0.10
C LEU A 421 13.57 -17.20 0.42
N VAL A 422 12.56 -16.89 -0.39
CA VAL A 422 11.14 -17.14 -0.05
C VAL A 422 10.90 -18.61 0.27
N ASN A 423 11.42 -19.54 -0.54
CA ASN A 423 11.26 -20.97 -0.33
C ASN A 423 11.96 -21.46 0.94
N GLN A 424 13.14 -20.92 1.28
CA GLN A 424 13.85 -21.25 2.52
C GLN A 424 13.09 -20.75 3.75
N ILE A 425 12.60 -19.50 3.73
CA ILE A 425 11.80 -18.91 4.80
C ILE A 425 10.49 -19.70 4.99
N LYS A 426 9.80 -20.06 3.91
CA LYS A 426 8.53 -20.81 3.94
C LYS A 426 8.62 -22.18 4.62
N ARG A 427 9.80 -22.81 4.62
CA ARG A 427 10.03 -24.15 5.22
C ARG A 427 10.11 -24.13 6.74
N VAL A 428 10.34 -22.96 7.35
CA VAL A 428 10.41 -22.82 8.80
C VAL A 428 8.99 -22.89 9.37
N ASN A 429 8.76 -23.86 10.25
CA ASN A 429 7.48 -24.08 10.92
C ASN A 429 7.57 -23.61 12.38
N VAL A 430 6.69 -22.69 12.74
CA VAL A 430 6.70 -22.00 14.05
C VAL A 430 5.33 -22.06 14.74
N GLY A 431 4.38 -22.87 14.25
CA GLY A 431 3.01 -22.91 14.76
C GLY A 431 2.10 -21.85 14.15
N GLY A 432 1.03 -21.45 14.87
CA GLY A 432 -0.02 -20.59 14.32
C GLY A 432 -0.60 -19.50 15.22
N GLY A 433 -0.16 -19.35 16.47
CA GLY A 433 -0.46 -18.20 17.32
C GLY A 433 0.45 -17.02 17.01
N THR A 434 0.31 -15.91 17.73
CA THR A 434 1.01 -14.65 17.43
C THR A 434 1.79 -14.13 18.65
N TYR A 435 2.68 -14.97 19.20
CA TYR A 435 3.43 -14.70 20.42
C TYR A 435 4.63 -13.78 20.19
N ILE A 436 4.39 -12.48 20.24
CA ILE A 436 5.43 -11.46 19.98
C ILE A 436 6.48 -11.38 21.11
N ASP A 437 6.14 -11.76 22.34
CA ASP A 437 7.09 -11.88 23.44
C ASP A 437 8.15 -12.95 23.17
N VAL A 438 7.74 -14.10 22.62
CA VAL A 438 8.67 -15.17 22.21
C VAL A 438 9.62 -14.65 21.15
N ALA A 439 9.11 -13.92 20.16
CA ALA A 439 9.94 -13.33 19.11
C ALA A 439 10.96 -12.31 19.63
N PHE A 440 10.52 -11.33 20.42
CA PHE A 440 11.42 -10.32 20.97
C PHE A 440 12.44 -10.92 21.94
N ASN A 441 12.06 -11.89 22.77
CA ASN A 441 12.99 -12.58 23.66
C ASN A 441 14.02 -13.40 22.87
N THR A 442 13.64 -14.10 21.81
CA THR A 442 14.57 -14.83 20.94
C THR A 442 15.58 -13.87 20.29
N ILE A 443 15.12 -12.74 19.75
CA ILE A 443 16.01 -11.72 19.17
C ILE A 443 16.93 -11.14 20.25
N ALA A 444 16.40 -10.82 21.45
CA ALA A 444 17.18 -10.27 22.54
C ALA A 444 18.26 -11.25 23.04
N ASN A 445 17.96 -12.55 23.09
CA ASN A 445 18.91 -13.59 23.50
C ASN A 445 20.00 -13.85 22.44
N ASP A 446 19.66 -13.75 21.14
CA ASP A 446 20.64 -13.82 20.06
C ASP A 446 21.43 -12.50 19.90
N ALA A 447 20.93 -11.40 20.48
CA ALA A 447 21.57 -10.10 20.43
C ALA A 447 22.69 -9.97 21.46
N ARG A 448 23.88 -9.57 20.99
CA ARG A 448 24.84 -8.87 21.85
C ARG A 448 24.52 -7.38 21.86
N LYS A 449 25.06 -6.65 22.84
CA LYS A 449 24.94 -5.18 22.87
C LYS A 449 25.41 -4.59 21.53
N ASP A 450 24.64 -3.64 21.02
CA ASP A 450 24.84 -2.92 19.76
C ASP A 450 24.83 -3.84 18.51
N LYS A 451 24.25 -5.05 18.59
CA LYS A 451 24.18 -5.99 17.44
C LYS A 451 23.26 -5.48 16.32
N PHE A 452 22.03 -5.10 16.66
CA PHE A 452 21.05 -4.70 15.65
C PHE A 452 20.89 -3.18 15.61
N ASP A 453 21.03 -2.61 14.42
CA ASP A 453 20.61 -1.23 14.18
C ASP A 453 19.08 -1.17 14.10
N ASN A 454 18.49 -2.11 13.36
CA ASN A 454 17.06 -2.11 13.07
C ASN A 454 16.43 -3.47 13.36
N ILE A 455 15.23 -3.47 13.93
CA ILE A 455 14.28 -4.58 13.81
C ILE A 455 13.23 -4.16 12.78
N ILE A 456 12.98 -4.98 11.76
CA ILE A 456 11.95 -4.75 10.72
C ILE A 456 10.93 -5.87 10.85
N MET A 457 9.76 -5.55 11.38
CA MET A 457 8.68 -6.50 11.61
C MET A 457 7.62 -6.43 10.51
N LEU A 458 7.18 -7.58 10.02
CA LEU A 458 6.16 -7.73 8.98
C LEU A 458 4.98 -8.54 9.54
N SER A 459 3.90 -7.87 9.95
CA SER A 459 2.77 -8.46 10.69
C SER A 459 1.46 -7.69 10.43
N ASP A 460 0.33 -8.22 10.90
CA ASP A 460 -0.94 -7.51 10.98
C ASP A 460 -1.13 -6.75 12.31
N ASN A 461 -0.18 -6.83 13.24
CA ASN A 461 -0.21 -6.22 14.59
C ASN A 461 -1.19 -6.88 15.58
N ASP A 462 -1.88 -7.95 15.21
CA ASP A 462 -2.75 -8.69 16.11
C ASP A 462 -1.95 -9.72 16.93
N CYS A 463 -0.92 -9.22 17.63
CA CYS A 463 -0.04 -10.03 18.47
C CYS A 463 -0.50 -10.08 19.92
N TYR A 464 -0.22 -11.19 20.60
CA TYR A 464 -0.52 -11.39 22.01
C TYR A 464 0.64 -12.09 22.73
N MET A 465 0.58 -12.15 24.07
CA MET A 465 1.67 -12.72 24.87
C MET A 465 1.49 -14.23 25.06
N SER A 466 2.58 -15.01 25.00
CA SER A 466 2.56 -16.47 25.23
C SER A 466 2.05 -16.89 26.60
N SER A 467 2.19 -16.01 27.60
CA SER A 467 1.71 -16.23 28.97
C SER A 467 0.18 -16.21 29.13
N GLY A 468 -0.58 -15.95 28.05
CA GLY A 468 -2.04 -16.08 28.06
C GLY A 468 -2.77 -15.06 28.95
N ASN A 469 -2.12 -13.99 29.40
CA ASN A 469 -2.74 -12.96 30.23
C ASN A 469 -3.73 -12.14 29.40
N THR A 470 -4.94 -12.66 29.26
CA THR A 470 -6.15 -11.91 28.94
C THR A 470 -6.47 -11.03 30.15
N PHE A 471 -6.56 -9.72 29.94
CA PHE A 471 -7.08 -8.83 30.97
C PHE A 471 -8.55 -9.15 31.20
N ALA A 472 -8.86 -9.83 32.30
CA ALA A 472 -10.23 -9.93 32.78
C ALA A 472 -10.67 -8.54 33.29
N MET A 473 -11.67 -7.94 32.64
CA MET A 473 -12.38 -6.78 33.18
C MET A 473 -13.02 -7.17 34.51
N ASN A 474 -12.39 -6.84 35.64
CA ASN A 474 -13.07 -6.89 36.92
C ASN A 474 -13.63 -5.50 37.24
N ARG A 475 -14.96 -5.42 37.39
CA ARG A 475 -15.70 -4.21 37.70
C ARG A 475 -15.28 -3.67 39.07
N GLY A 476 -14.44 -2.64 39.08
CA GLY A 476 -14.14 -1.83 40.24
C GLY A 476 -13.06 -2.44 41.14
N TYR A 477 -12.13 -1.59 41.59
CA TYR A 477 -10.98 -1.85 42.46
C TYR A 477 -9.72 -2.43 41.79
N GLY A 478 -8.77 -1.52 41.50
CA GLY A 478 -7.32 -1.76 41.59
C GLY A 478 -6.66 -2.67 40.54
N TYR A 479 -5.84 -2.08 39.67
CA TYR A 479 -5.02 -2.80 38.68
C TYR A 479 -3.95 -3.67 39.36
N GLY A 480 -4.12 -4.98 39.33
CA GLY A 480 -3.20 -5.96 39.91
C GLY A 480 -2.54 -6.89 38.89
N ARG A 481 -1.21 -6.72 38.75
CA ARG A 481 -0.15 -7.61 38.17
C ARG A 481 0.00 -7.78 36.64
N SER A 482 0.96 -7.00 36.12
CA SER A 482 2.16 -7.44 35.37
C SER A 482 2.01 -8.45 34.22
N SER A 483 1.35 -8.07 33.12
CA SER A 483 1.76 -8.57 31.81
C SER A 483 2.63 -7.50 31.15
N GLN A 484 3.84 -7.88 30.77
CA GLN A 484 4.76 -7.01 30.03
C GLN A 484 4.18 -6.85 28.62
N SER A 485 3.92 -5.62 28.16
CA SER A 485 3.45 -5.39 26.78
C SER A 485 4.59 -5.62 25.78
N ALA A 486 4.25 -5.77 24.50
CA ALA A 486 5.26 -5.82 23.43
C ALA A 486 6.15 -4.56 23.45
N ASP A 487 5.54 -3.38 23.69
CA ASP A 487 6.25 -2.12 23.83
C ASP A 487 7.23 -2.14 25.02
N ASP A 488 6.85 -2.69 26.17
CA ASP A 488 7.71 -2.81 27.35
C ASP A 488 8.96 -3.68 27.08
N ILE A 489 8.79 -4.79 26.36
CA ILE A 489 9.91 -5.65 25.96
C ILE A 489 10.84 -4.88 25.03
N LEU A 490 10.30 -4.25 23.98
CA LEU A 490 11.10 -3.47 23.03
C LEU A 490 11.82 -2.28 23.72
N ASN A 491 11.14 -1.60 24.64
CA ASN A 491 11.73 -0.53 25.45
C ASN A 491 12.92 -1.02 26.28
N SER A 492 12.83 -2.23 26.83
CA SER A 492 13.93 -2.87 27.53
C SER A 492 15.11 -3.14 26.58
N MET A 493 14.83 -3.71 25.40
CA MET A 493 15.85 -3.97 24.37
C MET A 493 16.58 -2.68 23.93
N ILE A 494 15.83 -1.59 23.71
CA ILE A 494 16.40 -0.27 23.35
C ILE A 494 17.27 0.28 24.50
N LYS A 495 16.81 0.19 25.76
CA LYS A 495 17.57 0.69 26.93
C LYS A 495 18.87 -0.08 27.16
N GLN A 496 18.85 -1.39 26.89
CA GLN A 496 20.01 -2.27 26.95
C GLN A 496 20.96 -2.06 25.75
N GLY A 497 20.51 -1.36 24.70
CA GLY A 497 21.29 -1.12 23.48
C GLY A 497 21.32 -2.34 22.56
N LEU A 498 20.34 -3.24 22.64
CA LEU A 498 20.26 -4.40 21.75
C LEU A 498 19.76 -4.01 20.35
N VAL A 499 18.95 -2.95 20.27
CA VAL A 499 18.36 -2.41 19.04
C VAL A 499 18.30 -0.88 19.09
N LYS A 500 18.55 -0.20 17.95
CA LYS A 500 18.45 1.28 17.86
C LYS A 500 17.09 1.75 17.37
N LYS A 501 16.53 1.10 16.34
CA LYS A 501 15.24 1.43 15.72
C LYS A 501 14.41 0.18 15.47
N PHE A 502 13.09 0.34 15.51
CA PHE A 502 12.08 -0.64 15.19
C PHE A 502 11.21 -0.09 14.07
N TYR A 503 10.94 -0.90 13.06
CA TYR A 503 10.03 -0.60 11.96
C TYR A 503 8.94 -1.65 11.95
N LEU A 504 7.69 -1.21 12.03
CA LEU A 504 6.52 -2.07 12.05
C LEU A 504 5.77 -1.93 10.74
N ASN A 505 5.73 -2.97 9.91
CA ASN A 505 4.83 -3.02 8.76
C ASN A 505 3.45 -3.47 9.21
N ASN A 506 2.50 -2.54 9.27
CA ASN A 506 1.09 -2.83 9.47
C ASN A 506 0.46 -3.28 8.15
N LEU A 507 0.55 -4.58 7.86
CA LEU A 507 0.19 -5.17 6.57
C LEU A 507 -1.31 -5.17 6.28
N LEU A 508 -2.19 -5.01 7.27
CA LEU A 508 -3.65 -5.04 7.08
C LEU A 508 -4.33 -3.69 7.38
N GLY A 509 -3.54 -2.63 7.62
CA GLY A 509 -4.05 -1.28 7.80
C GLY A 509 -4.91 -1.12 9.06
N ASN A 510 -4.55 -1.82 10.14
CA ASN A 510 -5.21 -1.69 11.44
C ASN A 510 -5.02 -0.28 12.02
N SER A 511 -5.96 0.21 12.82
CA SER A 511 -5.89 1.54 13.45
C SER A 511 -5.04 1.60 14.72
N PHE A 512 -4.31 0.53 15.03
CA PHE A 512 -3.46 0.40 16.20
C PHE A 512 -2.11 -0.24 15.83
N ALA A 513 -1.14 -0.09 16.72
CA ALA A 513 0.19 -0.69 16.63
C ALA A 513 0.58 -1.35 17.94
N ILE A 514 1.37 -2.42 17.89
CA ILE A 514 1.88 -3.11 19.09
C ILE A 514 2.93 -2.31 19.88
N VAL A 515 3.33 -1.15 19.36
CA VAL A 515 4.34 -0.26 19.94
C VAL A 515 3.91 1.19 19.81
N ASN A 516 4.40 2.05 20.70
CA ASN A 516 4.11 3.49 20.66
C ASN A 516 4.87 4.20 19.53
N THR A 517 4.18 4.63 18.49
CA THR A 517 4.78 5.32 17.32
C THR A 517 5.15 6.79 17.57
N ASP A 518 4.77 7.38 18.71
CA ASP A 518 5.24 8.71 19.13
C ASP A 518 6.75 8.71 19.49
N ASP A 519 7.36 7.54 19.70
CA ASP A 519 8.81 7.42 19.84
C ASP A 519 9.46 7.32 18.46
N TYR A 520 10.33 8.27 18.11
CA TYR A 520 11.04 8.30 16.82
C TYR A 520 11.86 7.03 16.51
N ARG A 521 12.10 6.17 17.50
CA ARG A 521 12.76 4.87 17.31
C ARG A 521 11.79 3.79 16.85
N LYS A 522 10.48 3.98 16.95
CA LYS A 522 9.42 3.00 16.65
C LYS A 522 8.58 3.55 15.50
N ASN A 523 8.82 3.05 14.31
CA ASN A 523 8.38 3.69 13.08
C ASN A 523 7.33 2.84 12.37
N LEU A 524 6.22 3.47 11.98
CA LEU A 524 5.19 2.82 11.19
C LEU A 524 5.60 2.81 9.71
N ILE A 525 5.93 1.63 9.21
CA ILE A 525 5.97 1.36 7.77
C ILE A 525 4.68 0.64 7.41
N THR A 526 4.19 0.72 6.17
CA THR A 526 2.90 0.09 5.84
C THR A 526 2.86 -0.23 4.36
N GLY A 527 2.13 -1.30 4.03
CA GLY A 527 1.84 -1.67 2.66
C GLY A 527 2.41 -3.00 2.22
N PHE A 528 1.77 -3.49 1.17
CA PHE A 528 2.19 -4.66 0.41
C PHE A 528 3.26 -4.35 -0.64
N SER A 529 3.75 -3.10 -0.67
CA SER A 529 4.77 -2.68 -1.62
C SER A 529 6.17 -2.78 -1.02
N GLU A 530 7.08 -3.27 -1.84
CA GLU A 530 8.52 -3.21 -1.67
C GLU A 530 9.07 -1.80 -1.47
N ARG A 531 8.30 -0.75 -1.84
CA ARG A 531 8.62 0.64 -1.49
C ARG A 531 8.71 0.88 0.02
N LEU A 532 8.32 -0.09 0.86
CA LEU A 532 8.65 -0.07 2.28
C LEU A 532 10.15 0.18 2.52
N VAL A 533 11.04 -0.30 1.64
CA VAL A 533 12.49 -0.07 1.74
C VAL A 533 12.82 1.42 1.67
N ASP A 534 12.17 2.15 0.76
CA ASP A 534 12.32 3.60 0.65
C ASP A 534 11.76 4.33 1.88
N VAL A 535 10.65 3.83 2.45
CA VAL A 535 10.06 4.38 3.68
C VAL A 535 11.00 4.16 4.87
N ILE A 536 11.57 2.96 5.03
CA ILE A 536 12.58 2.67 6.07
C ILE A 536 13.75 3.65 5.98
N ASN A 537 14.28 3.85 4.76
CA ASN A 537 15.38 4.78 4.55
C ASN A 537 14.99 6.24 4.83
N THR A 538 13.75 6.62 4.52
CA THR A 538 13.20 7.96 4.83
C THR A 538 13.19 8.22 6.33
N TYR A 539 12.65 7.27 7.12
CA TYR A 539 12.74 7.31 8.58
C TYR A 539 14.19 7.27 9.10
N GLY A 540 15.07 6.56 8.39
CA GLY A 540 16.52 6.58 8.55
C GLY A 540 17.07 7.99 8.60
N VAL A 541 16.84 8.73 7.51
CA VAL A 541 17.34 10.09 7.25
C VAL A 541 16.72 11.13 8.18
N ILE A 542 15.42 11.07 8.44
CA ILE A 542 14.72 12.05 9.30
C ILE A 542 15.22 11.98 10.76
N GLY A 543 15.64 10.79 11.22
CA GLY A 543 16.18 10.61 12.56
C GLY A 543 15.16 10.93 13.66
N LYS A 544 15.47 11.89 14.55
CA LYS A 544 14.59 12.24 15.68
C LYS A 544 13.26 12.89 15.26
N GLY A 545 13.18 13.45 14.06
CA GLY A 545 11.92 14.02 13.55
C GLY A 545 10.88 12.98 13.13
N ALA A 546 11.24 11.69 13.15
CA ALA A 546 10.43 10.59 12.65
C ALA A 546 9.15 10.34 13.45
N SER A 547 9.11 10.77 14.72
CA SER A 547 7.90 10.72 15.56
C SER A 547 6.76 11.61 15.03
N ASP A 548 7.06 12.53 14.12
CA ASP A 548 6.04 13.34 13.45
C ASP A 548 5.78 12.79 12.05
N ILE A 549 4.69 12.04 11.89
CA ILE A 549 4.27 11.43 10.63
C ILE A 549 4.17 12.45 9.47
N ARG A 550 3.93 13.74 9.77
CA ARG A 550 3.87 14.79 8.75
C ARG A 550 5.21 14.99 8.06
N ARG A 551 6.32 14.97 8.83
CA ARG A 551 7.68 15.09 8.28
C ARG A 551 8.03 13.88 7.41
N VAL A 552 7.53 12.71 7.78
CA VAL A 552 7.69 11.48 6.99
C VAL A 552 6.95 11.62 5.67
N ILE A 553 5.67 12.03 5.70
CA ILE A 553 4.85 12.24 4.50
C ILE A 553 5.49 13.28 3.57
N ASP A 554 5.97 14.41 4.11
CA ASP A 554 6.63 15.44 3.32
C ASP A 554 7.91 14.93 2.67
N SER A 555 8.79 14.27 3.42
CA SER A 555 10.02 13.70 2.87
C SER A 555 9.74 12.62 1.81
N MET A 556 8.68 11.82 1.98
CA MET A 556 8.26 10.86 0.98
C MET A 556 7.77 11.54 -0.30
N ILE A 557 6.99 12.62 -0.18
CA ILE A 557 6.52 13.40 -1.34
C ILE A 557 7.69 14.06 -2.07
N ASP A 558 8.64 14.61 -1.34
CA ASP A 558 9.82 15.26 -1.93
C ASP A 558 10.68 14.25 -2.69
N SER A 559 10.76 13.00 -2.21
CA SER A 559 11.48 11.92 -2.90
C SER A 559 10.82 11.42 -4.19
N LEU A 560 9.55 11.78 -4.42
CA LEU A 560 8.79 11.42 -5.61
C LEU A 560 8.90 12.45 -6.74
N GLN A 561 9.38 13.67 -6.42
CA GLN A 561 9.65 14.73 -7.38
C GLN A 561 11.07 14.58 -7.94
#